data_AF-A0A5J4JI05-F1
#
_entry.id   AF-A0A5J4JI05-F1
#
_cell.length_a   1.000
_cell.length_b   1.000
_cell.length_c   1.000
_cell.angle_alpha   90.00
_cell.angle_beta   90.00
_cell.angle_gamma   90.00
#
_symmetry.space_group_name_H-M   'P 1'
#
loop_
_entity.id
_entity.type
_entity.pdbx_description
1 polymer ?
#
loop_
_entity_poly.entity_id
_entity_poly.type
_entity_poly.pdbx_seq_one_letter_code
_entity_poly.pdbx_strand_id
1 'polypeptide(L)'
;MDPVTETPRLGTTEIWSLVNPMAFTHPIHIHLVQFQILDRRPFDLDLYNETGHIVYTGPAVSPEPNERGWKDTVAAPSGQITRVVMRFAPFAGDYV
;
A
#
# COMPACT_ATOMS: atom_id res chain seq x y z
N MET A 1 -25.20 3.75 3.04
CA MET A 1 -23.92 3.16 2.61
C MET A 1 -23.15 4.26 1.95
N ASP A 2 -21.90 4.42 2.34
CA ASP A 2 -21.00 5.35 1.67
C ASP A 2 -20.63 4.81 0.28
N PRO A 3 -20.39 5.68 -0.72
CA PRO A 3 -20.01 5.26 -2.06
C PRO A 3 -18.60 4.63 -2.09
N VAL A 4 -18.31 3.82 -3.11
CA VAL A 4 -16.97 3.30 -3.40
C VAL A 4 -16.00 4.44 -3.73
N THR A 5 -14.77 4.38 -3.20
CA THR A 5 -13.74 5.41 -3.40
C THR A 5 -12.58 4.92 -4.28
N GLU A 6 -12.20 3.65 -4.19
CA GLU A 6 -11.15 3.08 -5.02
C GLU A 6 -11.76 2.59 -6.35
N THR A 7 -11.67 3.42 -7.39
CA THR A 7 -12.22 3.14 -8.73
C THR A 7 -11.12 3.14 -9.80
N PRO A 8 -10.16 2.19 -9.74
CA PRO A 8 -9.08 2.12 -10.72
C PRO A 8 -9.63 1.83 -12.11
N ARG A 9 -8.97 2.38 -13.15
CA ARG A 9 -9.41 2.18 -14.53
C ARG A 9 -8.87 0.87 -15.09
N LEU A 10 -9.71 0.11 -15.80
CA LEU A 10 -9.28 -1.14 -16.44
C LEU A 10 -8.07 -0.89 -17.37
N GLY A 11 -7.04 -1.71 -17.19
CA GLY A 11 -5.81 -1.71 -17.96
C GLY A 11 -4.73 -0.75 -17.45
N THR A 12 -5.04 0.17 -16.53
CA THR A 12 -4.07 1.14 -16.01
C THR A 12 -3.20 0.56 -14.90
N THR A 13 -2.01 1.14 -14.76
CA THR A 13 -1.09 0.85 -13.65
C THR A 13 -1.17 1.97 -12.64
N GLU A 14 -1.30 1.63 -11.37
CA GLU A 14 -1.33 2.58 -10.27
C GLU A 14 -0.28 2.22 -9.22
N ILE A 15 0.19 3.23 -8.49
CA ILE A 15 0.96 3.06 -7.27
C ILE A 15 0.04 3.40 -6.12
N TRP A 16 -0.19 2.45 -5.23
CA TRP A 16 -0.92 2.70 -3.99
C TRP A 16 0.07 2.88 -2.84
N SER A 17 -0.14 3.92 -2.04
CA SER A 17 0.67 4.24 -0.85
C SER A 17 -0.13 3.93 0.40
N LEU A 18 0.14 2.79 1.00
CA LEU A 18 -0.55 2.27 2.18
C LEU A 18 0.09 2.88 3.43
N VAL A 19 -0.52 3.93 3.98
CA VAL A 19 -0.09 4.56 5.24
C VAL A 19 -0.66 3.75 6.40
N ASN A 20 0.21 3.23 7.27
CA ASN A 20 -0.23 2.52 8.48
C ASN A 20 0.00 3.37 9.75
N PRO A 21 -1.04 4.08 10.24
CA PRO A 21 -0.98 4.88 11.47
C PRO A 21 -1.26 4.07 12.75
N MET A 22 -1.34 2.74 12.66
CA MET A 22 -1.65 1.86 13.80
C MET A 22 -0.36 1.26 14.39
N ALA A 23 -0.42 0.89 15.67
CA ALA A 23 0.72 0.33 16.40
C ALA A 23 1.13 -1.11 16.01
N PHE A 24 0.46 -1.73 15.02
CA PHE A 24 0.72 -3.10 14.59
C PHE A 24 0.64 -3.27 13.07
N THR A 25 1.19 -4.37 12.57
CA THR A 25 1.24 -4.69 11.14
C THR A 25 -0.12 -5.15 10.63
N HIS A 26 -0.53 -4.64 9.47
CA HIS A 26 -1.70 -5.13 8.75
C HIS A 26 -1.28 -5.90 7.49
N PRO A 27 -1.77 -7.13 7.27
CA PRO A 27 -1.68 -7.80 5.98
C PRO A 27 -2.77 -7.24 5.06
N ILE A 28 -2.38 -6.45 4.05
CA ILE A 28 -3.31 -5.88 3.07
C ILE A 28 -3.34 -6.79 1.85
N HIS A 29 -4.53 -7.31 1.54
CA HIS A 29 -4.82 -8.11 0.34
C HIS A 29 -5.64 -7.27 -0.64
N ILE A 30 -5.38 -7.41 -1.95
CA ILE A 30 -6.12 -6.73 -3.01
C ILE A 30 -6.60 -7.81 -3.99
N HIS A 31 -7.91 -7.90 -4.24
CA HIS A 31 -8.46 -8.91 -5.14
C HIS A 31 -8.08 -8.67 -6.61
N LEU A 32 -8.24 -9.72 -7.43
CA LEU A 32 -7.97 -9.80 -8.87
C LEU A 32 -6.50 -9.70 -9.27
N VAL A 33 -5.75 -8.74 -8.72
CA VAL A 33 -4.42 -8.36 -9.21
C VAL A 33 -3.32 -8.97 -8.37
N GLN A 34 -2.17 -9.17 -9.00
CA GLN A 34 -0.90 -9.22 -8.30
C GLN A 34 -0.19 -7.88 -8.44
N PHE A 35 0.66 -7.58 -7.48
CA PHE A 35 1.43 -6.36 -7.40
C PHE A 35 2.88 -6.64 -7.02
N GLN A 36 3.74 -5.65 -7.24
CA GLN A 36 5.11 -5.65 -6.74
C GLN A 36 5.26 -4.58 -5.67
N ILE A 37 6.05 -4.86 -4.64
CA ILE A 37 6.39 -3.88 -3.60
C ILE A 37 7.49 -2.97 -4.16
N LEU A 38 7.29 -1.65 -4.08
CA LEU A 38 8.31 -0.68 -4.47
C LEU A 38 9.28 -0.41 -3.33
N ASP A 39 8.74 -0.09 -2.16
CA ASP A 39 9.50 0.20 -0.95
C ASP A 39 8.58 0.32 0.28
N ARG A 40 9.23 0.42 1.43
CA ARG A 40 8.63 0.93 2.66
C ARG A 40 9.42 2.11 3.19
N ARG A 41 8.74 3.11 3.74
CA ARG A 41 9.41 4.29 4.31
C ARG A 41 8.82 4.65 5.67
N PRO A 42 9.65 4.78 6.72
CA PRO A 42 9.15 5.14 8.04
C PRO A 42 8.78 6.62 8.11
N PHE A 43 7.73 6.92 8.86
CA PHE A 43 7.27 8.27 9.15
C PHE A 43 7.07 8.48 10.67
N ASP A 44 6.96 9.73 11.08
CA ASP A 44 6.65 10.12 12.46
C ASP A 44 5.18 9.79 12.76
N LEU A 45 4.99 8.66 13.45
CA LEU A 45 3.67 8.10 13.74
C LEU A 45 2.85 9.00 14.66
N ASP A 46 3.49 9.54 15.71
CA ASP A 46 2.81 10.36 16.71
C ASP A 46 2.37 11.68 16.08
N LEU A 47 3.27 12.34 15.33
CA LEU A 47 2.93 13.58 14.62
C LEU A 47 1.80 13.36 13.60
N TYR A 48 1.84 12.26 12.84
CA TYR A 48 0.78 11.98 11.87
C TYR A 48 -0.57 11.73 12.55
N ASN A 49 -0.59 11.01 13.68
CA ASN A 49 -1.82 10.77 14.42
C ASN A 49 -2.40 12.05 15.05
N GLU A 50 -1.54 13.01 15.39
CA GLU A 50 -1.98 14.32 15.91
C GLU A 50 -2.41 15.31 14.82
N THR A 51 -1.74 15.31 13.66
CA THR A 51 -1.85 16.42 12.68
C THR A 51 -2.23 15.99 11.27
N GLY A 52 -2.13 14.71 10.94
CA GLY A 52 -2.24 14.18 9.58
C GLY A 52 -1.04 14.49 8.67
N HIS A 53 0.02 15.13 9.20
CA HIS A 53 1.20 15.50 8.41
C HIS A 53 2.22 14.35 8.38
N ILE A 54 2.65 13.98 7.18
CA ILE A 54 3.70 12.96 7.00
C ILE A 54 5.07 13.64 7.11
N VAL A 55 5.85 13.24 8.12
CA VAL A 55 7.27 13.57 8.24
C VAL A 55 8.07 12.27 8.21
N TYR A 56 8.91 12.10 7.20
CA TYR A 56 9.72 10.89 7.07
C TYR A 56 10.88 10.88 8.07
N THR A 57 11.03 9.77 8.79
CA THR A 57 12.07 9.58 9.80
C THR A 57 13.25 8.76 9.28
N GLY A 58 13.21 8.35 8.01
CA GLY A 58 14.27 7.60 7.35
C GLY A 58 14.15 7.53 5.82
N PRO A 59 15.15 6.95 5.14
CA PRO A 59 15.08 6.70 3.70
C PRO A 59 14.03 5.63 3.38
N ALA A 60 13.62 5.58 2.11
CA ALA A 60 12.85 4.44 1.61
C ALA A 60 13.74 3.19 1.57
N VAL A 61 13.18 2.05 1.94
CA VAL A 61 13.86 0.75 1.98
C VAL A 61 13.23 -0.15 0.93
N SER A 62 14.06 -0.66 0.01
CA SER A 62 13.64 -1.62 -1.02
C SER A 62 13.10 -2.92 -0.41
N PRO A 63 12.24 -3.66 -1.12
CA PRO A 63 11.74 -4.95 -0.65
C PRO A 63 12.86 -5.97 -0.42
N GLU A 64 12.64 -6.82 0.59
CA GLU A 64 13.48 -7.97 0.89
C GLU A 64 13.55 -8.93 -0.30
N PRO A 65 14.60 -9.77 -0.44
CA PRO A 65 14.74 -10.68 -1.57
C PRO A 65 13.51 -11.57 -1.83
N ASN A 66 12.81 -12.01 -0.80
CA ASN A 66 11.59 -12.81 -0.87
C ASN A 66 10.32 -12.00 -1.24
N GLU A 67 10.41 -10.68 -1.31
CA GLU A 67 9.32 -9.76 -1.63
C GLU A 67 9.45 -9.09 -3.01
N ARG A 68 10.54 -9.34 -3.74
CA ARG A 68 10.82 -8.73 -5.06
C ARG A 68 9.99 -9.30 -6.21
N GLY A 69 9.28 -10.40 -5.97
CA GLY A 69 8.37 -11.02 -6.93
C GLY A 69 6.96 -10.44 -6.90
N TRP A 70 6.03 -11.16 -7.51
CA TRP A 70 4.60 -10.85 -7.47
C TRP A 70 3.98 -11.28 -6.14
N LYS A 71 3.14 -10.42 -5.58
CA LYS A 71 2.35 -10.68 -4.37
C LYS A 71 0.90 -10.25 -4.59
N ASP A 72 -0.01 -10.81 -3.80
CA ASP A 72 -1.40 -10.33 -3.68
C ASP A 72 -1.71 -9.84 -2.26
N THR A 73 -0.80 -10.11 -1.32
CA THR A 73 -0.91 -9.75 0.09
C THR A 73 0.44 -9.20 0.57
N VAL A 74 0.42 -8.05 1.22
CA VAL A 74 1.61 -7.35 1.71
C VAL A 74 1.48 -7.00 3.19
N ALA A 75 2.56 -7.21 3.94
CA ALA A 75 2.69 -6.64 5.27
C ALA A 75 2.91 -5.13 5.16
N ALA A 76 2.02 -4.35 5.75
CA ALA A 76 2.13 -2.92 5.99
C ALA A 76 2.51 -2.68 7.47
N PRO A 77 3.81 -2.49 7.80
CA PRO A 77 4.24 -2.33 9.18
C PRO A 77 3.76 -1.02 9.81
N SER A 78 3.65 -1.00 11.14
CA SER A 78 3.36 0.20 11.93
C SER A 78 4.32 1.35 11.60
N GLY A 79 3.79 2.58 11.49
CA GLY A 79 4.59 3.79 11.29
C GLY A 79 5.35 3.82 9.95
N GLN A 80 4.90 3.05 8.96
CA GLN A 80 5.48 3.03 7.62
C GLN A 80 4.44 3.27 6.53
N ILE A 81 4.89 3.91 5.46
CA ILE A 81 4.17 3.91 4.18
C ILE A 81 4.72 2.76 3.35
N THR A 82 3.85 1.83 2.97
CA THR A 82 4.20 0.73 2.06
C THR A 82 3.67 1.05 0.67
N ARG A 83 4.55 1.12 -0.33
CA ARG A 83 4.17 1.40 -1.72
C ARG A 83 4.14 0.14 -2.53
N VAL A 84 3.03 -0.10 -3.22
CA VAL A 84 2.85 -1.22 -4.15
C VAL A 84 2.47 -0.69 -5.53
N VAL A 85 2.97 -1.35 -6.58
CA VAL A 85 2.63 -1.05 -7.97
C VAL A 85 1.87 -2.22 -8.58
N MET A 86 0.74 -1.92 -9.20
CA MET A 86 -0.17 -2.94 -9.73
C MET A 86 -0.87 -2.48 -10.99
N ARG A 87 -1.24 -3.43 -11.84
CA ARG A 87 -2.02 -3.18 -13.05
C ARG A 87 -3.41 -3.81 -12.89
N PHE A 88 -4.45 -2.99 -13.01
CA PHE A 88 -5.84 -3.43 -12.86
C PHE A 88 -6.35 -4.07 -14.15
N ALA A 89 -6.15 -5.38 -14.30
CA ALA A 89 -6.46 -6.14 -15.50
C ALA A 89 -6.58 -7.65 -15.15
N PRO A 90 -7.19 -8.48 -16.02
CA PRO A 90 -7.80 -8.16 -17.31
C PRO A 90 -9.30 -7.90 -17.26
N PHE A 91 -9.94 -8.05 -16.11
CA PHE A 91 -11.39 -7.95 -15.96
C PHE A 91 -11.79 -6.67 -15.24
N ALA A 92 -12.90 -6.06 -15.67
CA ALA A 92 -13.61 -5.07 -14.89
C ALA A 92 -14.68 -5.76 -14.03
N GLY A 93 -15.02 -5.17 -12.90
CA GLY A 93 -16.02 -5.69 -11.98
C GLY A 93 -15.86 -5.06 -10.60
N ASP A 94 -16.72 -5.50 -9.68
CA ASP A 94 -16.65 -5.11 -8.28
C ASP A 94 -15.79 -6.11 -7.52
N TYR A 95 -14.74 -5.61 -6.87
CA TYR A 95 -13.75 -6.37 -6.10
C TYR A 95 -13.56 -5.73 -4.71
N VAL A 96 -12.75 -6.36 -3.86
CA VAL A 96 -12.41 -5.87 -2.50
C VAL A 96 -10.92 -5.88 -2.22
#